data_AF-A0A8C3PI19-F1
#
_entry.id   AF-A0A8C3PI19-F1
#
_cell.length_a   1.000
_cell.length_b   1.000
_cell.length_c   1.000
_cell.angle_alpha   90.00
_cell.angle_beta   90.00
_cell.angle_gamma   90.00
#
_symmetry.space_group_name_H-M   'P 1'
#
loop_
_entity.id
_entity.type
_entity.pdbx_description
1 polymer ?
#
loop_
_entity_poly.entity_id
_entity_poly.type
_entity_poly.pdbx_seq_one_letter_code
_entity_poly.pdbx_strand_id
1 'polypeptide(L)'
;INLQEMLCRNGDIEMQDMEEKIRFLKLKVAEKKKLIKLWLKVLPKKNALDAHLVVLQIQYSQCKDRIKRMEEIFADPANESRKRDLGGKDPSGPELLKKIEQLEVELVQKEEKLLETDFLHEHVSRLTDRIRATAESGKQDTLLLAKRTNELQRKIKARTQEMMALVAELSMKQALTIKLQQEMRDKEQFFMTVSSRIDRGLPPPKETENEWLKVLRNEKMQKEAAEAREEAAAPGFVHTTAEQRPTAYVPQDSYGLPLPRPYGAHPPFKPSQPSSHMRHFRKPTVKPIEI
;
A
#
# COMPACT_ATOMS: atom_id res chain seq x y z
N ILE A 1 65.43 99.31 64.64
CA ILE A 1 65.85 98.47 63.49
C ILE A 1 65.18 99.03 62.26
N ASN A 2 65.99 99.29 61.24
CA ASN A 2 65.97 100.52 60.46
C ASN A 2 64.73 100.66 59.57
N LEU A 3 63.83 101.58 59.94
CA LEU A 3 62.59 101.89 59.21
C LEU A 3 62.88 102.21 57.73
N GLN A 4 64.04 102.81 57.48
CA GLN A 4 64.54 103.14 56.16
C GLN A 4 64.79 101.90 55.29
N GLU A 5 65.28 100.80 55.86
CA GLU A 5 65.55 99.57 55.11
C GLU A 5 64.24 98.83 54.77
N MET A 6 63.23 98.88 55.65
CA MET A 6 61.89 98.36 55.33
C MET A 6 61.14 99.22 54.31
N LEU A 7 61.28 100.55 54.38
CA LEU A 7 60.72 101.47 53.38
C LEU A 7 61.34 101.24 52.00
N CYS A 8 62.67 101.06 51.92
CA CYS A 8 63.34 100.70 50.66
C CYS A 8 62.89 99.32 50.14
N ARG A 9 62.84 98.29 50.99
CA ARG A 9 62.37 96.95 50.59
C ARG A 9 60.91 96.95 50.15
N ASN A 10 60.01 97.67 50.84
CA ASN A 10 58.62 97.83 50.41
C ASN A 10 58.53 98.56 49.07
N GLY A 11 59.33 99.61 48.86
CA GLY A 11 59.43 100.30 47.57
C GLY A 11 59.93 99.39 46.46
N ASP A 12 60.93 98.55 46.73
CA ASP A 12 61.46 97.57 45.78
C ASP A 12 60.43 96.47 45.45
N ILE A 13 59.66 96.00 46.43
CA ILE A 13 58.55 95.04 46.23
C ILE A 13 57.43 95.67 45.40
N GLU A 14 57.01 96.90 45.71
CA GLU A 14 56.00 97.63 44.93
C GLU A 14 56.48 97.91 43.50
N MET A 15 57.77 98.24 43.32
CA MET A 15 58.38 98.38 42.00
C MET A 15 58.39 97.06 41.23
N GLN A 16 58.75 95.94 41.87
CA GLN A 16 58.67 94.61 41.27
C GLN A 16 57.24 94.24 40.90
N ASP A 17 56.25 94.50 41.75
CA ASP A 17 54.83 94.29 41.47
C ASP A 17 54.37 95.13 40.26
N MET A 18 54.81 96.37 40.16
CA MET A 18 54.51 97.26 39.02
C MET A 18 55.22 96.80 37.75
N GLU A 19 56.46 96.33 37.82
CA GLU A 19 57.18 95.73 36.69
C GLU A 19 56.53 94.43 36.21
N GLU A 20 56.05 93.59 37.13
CA GLU A 20 55.27 92.38 36.80
C GLU A 20 53.95 92.72 36.13
N LYS A 21 53.22 93.73 36.65
CA LYS A 21 52.02 94.25 35.99
C LYS A 21 52.33 94.77 34.58
N ILE A 22 53.43 95.49 34.39
CA ILE A 22 53.88 95.96 33.07
C ILE A 22 54.21 94.78 32.15
N ARG A 23 54.94 93.76 32.63
CA ARG A 23 55.23 92.54 31.86
C ARG A 23 53.96 91.81 31.45
N PHE A 24 53.02 91.66 32.37
CA PHE A 24 51.72 91.04 32.12
C PHE A 24 50.88 91.82 31.11
N LEU A 25 50.82 93.15 31.22
CA LEU A 25 50.15 94.01 30.25
C LEU A 25 50.81 93.95 28.87
N LYS A 26 52.14 93.91 28.79
CA LYS A 26 52.87 93.71 27.53
C LYS A 26 52.52 92.36 26.89
N LEU A 27 52.42 91.30 27.69
CA LEU A 27 52.01 89.97 27.22
C LEU A 27 50.57 90.00 26.68
N LYS A 28 49.64 90.63 27.40
CA LYS A 28 48.25 90.83 26.93
C LYS A 28 48.19 91.63 25.63
N VAL A 29 48.98 92.70 25.50
CA VAL A 29 49.06 93.49 24.26
C VAL A 29 49.60 92.63 23.11
N ALA A 30 50.63 91.83 23.34
CA ALA A 30 51.19 90.93 22.34
C ALA A 30 50.17 89.87 21.90
N GLU A 31 49.41 89.30 22.84
CA GLU A 31 48.34 88.34 22.57
C GLU A 31 47.21 88.97 21.75
N LYS A 32 46.71 90.16 22.13
CA LYS A 32 45.69 90.89 21.36
C LYS A 32 46.18 91.23 19.95
N LYS A 33 47.45 91.62 19.78
CA LYS A 33 48.05 91.83 18.46
C LYS A 33 48.09 90.55 17.62
N LYS A 34 48.40 89.39 18.22
CA LYS A 34 48.33 88.09 17.54
C LYS A 34 46.91 87.76 17.10
N LEU A 35 45.92 88.00 17.97
CA LEU A 35 44.50 87.82 17.65
C LEU A 35 44.05 88.72 16.50
N ILE A 36 44.41 90.01 16.50
CA ILE A 36 44.09 90.93 15.40
C ILE A 36 44.68 90.41 14.08
N LYS A 37 45.94 89.96 14.06
CA LYS A 37 46.55 89.38 12.87
C LYS A 37 45.83 88.12 12.39
N LEU A 38 45.37 87.28 13.32
CA LEU A 38 44.58 86.09 12.99
C LEU A 38 43.25 86.49 12.35
N TRP A 39 42.51 87.42 12.96
CA TRP A 39 41.24 87.92 12.45
C TRP A 39 41.37 88.56 11.08
N LEU A 40 42.42 89.35 10.84
CA LEU A 40 42.70 89.94 9.52
C LEU A 40 42.97 88.89 8.44
N LYS A 41 43.52 87.72 8.78
CA LYS A 41 43.69 86.61 7.83
C LYS A 41 42.38 85.86 7.55
N VAL A 42 41.46 85.83 8.52
CA VAL A 42 40.16 85.15 8.39
C VAL A 42 39.13 86.04 7.68
N LEU A 43 39.22 87.36 7.84
CA LEU A 43 38.27 88.35 7.30
C LEU A 43 38.01 88.21 5.78
N PRO A 44 39.03 88.03 4.90
CA PRO A 44 38.78 87.85 3.47
C PRO A 44 37.96 86.59 3.15
N LYS A 45 38.17 85.51 3.92
CA LYS A 45 37.40 84.27 3.75
C LYS A 45 35.94 84.46 4.13
N LYS A 46 35.69 85.18 5.24
CA LYS A 46 34.32 85.55 5.63
C LYS A 46 33.67 86.40 4.53
N ASN A 47 34.35 87.44 4.05
CA ASN A 47 33.80 88.33 3.02
C ASN A 47 33.52 87.58 1.70
N ALA A 48 34.38 86.63 1.32
CA ALA A 48 34.15 85.78 0.15
C ALA A 48 32.90 84.88 0.36
N LEU A 49 32.75 84.25 1.53
CA LEU A 49 31.57 83.46 1.86
C LEU A 49 30.29 84.30 1.88
N ASP A 50 30.34 85.51 2.45
CA ASP A 50 29.21 86.45 2.47
C ASP A 50 28.83 86.86 1.03
N ALA A 51 29.80 87.07 0.14
CA ALA A 51 29.53 87.33 -1.29
C ALA A 51 28.89 86.13 -1.99
N HIS A 52 29.37 84.91 -1.74
CA HIS A 52 28.76 83.69 -2.27
C HIS A 52 27.32 83.49 -1.78
N LEU A 53 27.06 83.80 -0.52
CA LEU A 53 25.72 83.72 0.07
C LEU A 53 24.75 84.67 -0.64
N VAL A 54 25.17 85.91 -0.93
CA VAL A 54 24.37 86.87 -1.70
C VAL A 54 24.08 86.34 -3.11
N VAL A 55 25.07 85.81 -3.82
CA VAL A 55 24.85 85.22 -5.15
C VAL A 55 23.86 84.06 -5.08
N LEU A 56 24.01 83.16 -4.10
CA LEU A 56 23.12 82.01 -3.95
C LEU A 56 21.69 82.44 -3.60
N GLN A 57 21.53 83.49 -2.81
CA GLN A 57 20.23 84.05 -2.47
C GLN A 57 19.53 84.66 -3.69
N ILE A 58 20.28 85.34 -4.57
CA ILE A 58 19.77 85.86 -5.85
C ILE A 58 19.38 84.70 -6.79
N GLN A 59 20.21 83.66 -6.90
CA GLN A 59 19.87 82.49 -7.73
C GLN A 59 18.62 81.79 -7.20
N TYR A 60 18.49 81.64 -5.88
CA TYR A 60 17.31 81.05 -5.26
C TYR A 60 16.04 81.86 -5.54
N SER A 61 16.09 83.20 -5.46
CA SER A 61 14.93 84.03 -5.80
C SER A 61 14.56 83.91 -7.29
N GLN A 62 15.54 83.91 -8.19
CA GLN A 62 15.30 83.69 -9.62
C GLN A 62 14.66 82.33 -9.91
N CYS A 63 15.13 81.26 -9.26
CA CYS A 63 14.53 79.93 -9.39
C CYS A 63 13.09 79.93 -8.86
N LYS A 64 12.84 80.56 -7.71
CA LYS A 64 11.50 80.67 -7.12
C LYS A 64 10.54 81.43 -8.04
N ASP A 65 10.98 82.53 -8.64
CA ASP A 65 10.17 83.31 -9.58
C ASP A 65 9.93 82.54 -10.89
N ARG A 66 10.90 81.73 -11.33
CA ARG A 66 10.70 80.84 -12.49
C ARG A 66 9.67 79.75 -12.19
N ILE A 67 9.74 79.13 -11.01
CA ILE A 67 8.76 78.12 -10.58
C ILE A 67 7.36 78.73 -10.53
N LYS A 68 7.19 79.88 -9.88
CA LYS A 68 5.89 80.57 -9.83
C LYS A 68 5.32 80.86 -11.20
N ARG A 69 6.13 81.38 -12.13
CA ARG A 69 5.69 81.61 -13.51
C ARG A 69 5.25 80.32 -14.20
N MET A 70 5.98 79.22 -13.99
CA MET A 70 5.59 77.91 -14.53
C MET A 70 4.29 77.42 -13.89
N GLU A 71 4.14 77.54 -12.57
CA GLU A 71 2.91 77.20 -11.85
C GLU A 71 1.72 77.99 -12.36
N GLU A 72 1.87 79.30 -12.60
CA GLU A 72 0.82 80.15 -13.19
C GLU A 72 0.43 79.65 -14.59
N ILE A 73 1.41 79.32 -15.45
CA ILE A 73 1.18 78.78 -16.80
C ILE A 73 0.45 77.43 -16.75
N PHE A 74 0.79 76.55 -15.79
CA PHE A 74 0.18 75.23 -15.67
C PHE A 74 -1.15 75.23 -14.91
N ALA A 75 -1.35 76.18 -14.00
CA ALA A 75 -2.58 76.33 -13.22
C ALA A 75 -3.73 76.88 -14.08
N ASP A 76 -3.44 77.65 -15.13
CA ASP A 76 -4.46 78.19 -16.04
C ASP A 76 -5.19 77.06 -16.81
N PRO A 77 -6.48 76.81 -16.53
CA PRO A 77 -7.28 75.80 -17.24
C PRO A 77 -7.56 76.16 -18.71
N ALA A 78 -7.33 77.41 -19.12
CA ALA A 78 -7.53 77.86 -20.49
C ALA A 78 -6.33 77.56 -21.41
N ASN A 79 -5.17 77.22 -20.85
CA ASN A 79 -3.93 77.00 -21.59
C ASN A 79 -4.02 75.73 -22.47
N GLU A 80 -3.98 75.91 -23.79
CA GLU A 80 -4.08 74.80 -24.76
C GLU A 80 -2.94 73.79 -24.65
N SER A 81 -1.74 74.23 -24.23
CA SER A 81 -0.58 73.33 -24.07
C SER A 81 -0.77 72.24 -22.99
N ARG A 82 -1.77 72.39 -22.10
CA ARG A 82 -2.15 71.38 -21.09
C ARG A 82 -3.28 70.45 -21.56
N LYS A 83 -4.09 70.89 -22.52
CA LYS A 83 -5.23 70.10 -23.02
C LYS A 83 -4.71 69.07 -24.00
N ARG A 84 -4.81 67.80 -23.63
CA ARG A 84 -4.62 66.68 -24.56
C ARG A 84 -5.98 66.30 -25.09
N ASP A 85 -6.23 66.58 -26.37
CA ASP A 85 -7.41 66.06 -27.06
C ASP A 85 -7.25 64.55 -27.19
N LEU A 86 -7.97 63.80 -26.35
CA LEU A 86 -7.94 62.34 -26.36
C LEU A 86 -8.73 61.74 -27.54
N GLY A 87 -9.36 62.58 -28.36
CA GLY A 87 -10.25 62.14 -29.42
C GLY A 87 -11.48 61.41 -28.88
N GLY A 88 -12.43 61.16 -29.77
CA GLY A 88 -13.74 60.61 -29.41
C GLY A 88 -14.84 61.67 -29.49
N LYS A 89 -16.06 61.22 -29.77
CA LYS A 89 -17.27 62.04 -29.64
C LYS A 89 -17.94 61.62 -28.35
N ASP A 90 -18.16 62.56 -27.45
CA ASP A 90 -19.03 62.31 -26.32
C ASP A 90 -20.44 62.09 -26.87
N PRO A 91 -21.06 60.92 -26.59
CA PRO A 91 -22.39 60.66 -27.07
C PRO A 91 -23.32 61.71 -26.46
N SER A 92 -24.13 62.31 -27.31
CA SER A 92 -25.11 63.30 -26.88
C SER A 92 -26.12 62.62 -25.94
N GLY A 93 -26.72 63.40 -25.02
CA GLY A 93 -27.80 62.92 -24.16
C GLY A 93 -28.86 62.05 -24.86
N PRO A 94 -29.37 62.42 -26.06
CA PRO A 94 -30.32 61.58 -26.79
C PRO A 94 -29.72 60.28 -27.36
N GLU A 95 -28.43 60.24 -27.71
CA GLU A 95 -27.75 59.01 -28.14
C GLU A 95 -27.58 58.02 -26.98
N LEU A 96 -27.24 58.53 -25.79
CA LEU A 96 -27.18 57.72 -24.57
C LEU A 96 -28.56 57.16 -24.21
N LEU A 97 -29.62 57.96 -24.29
CA LEU A 97 -30.99 57.49 -24.04
C LEU A 97 -31.38 56.37 -25.01
N LYS A 98 -31.13 56.54 -26.31
CA LYS A 98 -31.36 55.46 -27.30
C LYS A 98 -30.56 54.21 -26.99
N LYS A 99 -29.33 54.36 -26.49
CA LYS A 99 -28.50 53.20 -26.14
C LYS A 99 -29.01 52.49 -24.88
N ILE A 100 -29.51 53.25 -23.90
CA ILE A 100 -30.15 52.70 -22.71
C ILE A 100 -31.40 51.91 -23.12
N GLU A 101 -32.28 52.49 -23.94
CA GLU A 101 -33.48 51.80 -24.45
C GLU A 101 -33.12 50.48 -25.19
N GLN A 102 -32.08 50.49 -26.02
CA GLN A 102 -31.60 49.26 -26.68
C GLN A 102 -31.14 48.21 -25.68
N LEU A 103 -30.37 48.61 -24.67
CA LEU A 103 -29.85 47.70 -23.64
C LEU A 103 -30.96 47.16 -22.75
N GLU A 104 -31.99 47.95 -22.46
CA GLU A 104 -33.17 47.51 -21.72
C GLU A 104 -33.94 46.43 -22.49
N VAL A 105 -34.14 46.62 -23.79
CA VAL A 105 -34.77 45.59 -24.64
C VAL A 105 -33.92 44.31 -24.70
N GLU A 106 -32.60 44.44 -24.88
CA GLU A 106 -31.70 43.29 -24.87
C GLU A 106 -31.68 42.57 -23.52
N LEU A 107 -31.81 43.31 -22.41
CA LEU A 107 -31.85 42.75 -21.06
C LEU A 107 -33.11 41.92 -20.87
N VAL A 108 -34.28 42.47 -21.21
CA VAL A 108 -35.56 41.76 -21.12
C VAL A 108 -35.54 40.47 -21.94
N GLN A 109 -35.02 40.52 -23.18
CA GLN A 109 -34.91 39.31 -24.01
C GLN A 109 -33.99 38.24 -23.41
N LYS A 110 -32.95 38.64 -22.66
CA LYS A 110 -32.07 37.69 -21.98
C LYS A 110 -32.72 37.12 -20.73
N GLU A 111 -33.48 37.93 -19.99
CA GLU A 111 -34.24 37.49 -18.83
C GLU A 111 -35.33 36.47 -19.22
N GLU A 112 -36.06 36.71 -20.31
CA GLU A 112 -37.03 35.75 -20.85
C GLU A 112 -36.37 34.41 -21.19
N LYS A 113 -35.26 34.44 -21.94
CA LYS A 113 -34.50 33.23 -22.29
C LYS A 113 -33.98 32.50 -21.05
N LEU A 114 -33.55 33.23 -20.03
CA LEU A 114 -33.06 32.65 -18.79
C LEU A 114 -34.18 31.88 -18.07
N LEU A 115 -35.38 32.48 -17.98
CA LEU A 115 -36.55 31.82 -17.41
C LEU A 115 -36.96 30.56 -18.18
N GLU A 116 -36.92 30.60 -19.51
CA GLU A 116 -37.16 29.41 -20.35
C GLU A 116 -36.15 28.30 -20.05
N THR A 117 -34.86 28.65 -19.95
CA THR A 117 -33.81 27.66 -19.66
C THR A 117 -33.94 27.09 -18.25
N ASP A 118 -34.33 27.89 -17.26
CA ASP A 118 -34.56 27.42 -15.89
C ASP A 118 -35.73 26.45 -15.82
N PHE A 119 -36.83 26.72 -16.53
CA PHE A 119 -37.96 25.81 -16.61
C PHE A 119 -37.57 24.47 -17.26
N LEU A 120 -36.81 24.51 -18.35
CA LEU A 120 -36.28 23.31 -19.00
C LEU A 120 -35.35 22.53 -18.07
N HIS A 121 -34.46 23.23 -17.35
CA HIS A 121 -33.57 22.61 -16.39
C HIS A 121 -34.34 21.90 -15.28
N GLU A 122 -35.36 22.56 -14.69
CA GLU A 122 -36.18 21.95 -13.66
C GLU A 122 -36.91 20.69 -14.19
N HIS A 123 -37.43 20.75 -15.41
CA HIS A 123 -38.10 19.61 -16.03
C HIS A 123 -37.14 18.44 -16.26
N VAL A 124 -35.94 18.69 -16.80
CA VAL A 124 -34.90 17.67 -17.01
C VAL A 124 -34.42 17.08 -15.70
N SER A 125 -34.22 17.90 -14.67
CA SER A 125 -33.84 17.45 -13.33
C SER A 125 -34.90 16.52 -12.73
N ARG A 126 -36.18 16.89 -12.79
CA ARG A 126 -37.29 16.04 -12.33
C ARG A 126 -37.36 14.70 -13.08
N LEU A 127 -37.17 14.71 -14.41
CA LEU A 127 -37.12 13.49 -15.23
C LEU A 127 -35.94 12.59 -14.83
N THR A 128 -34.76 13.20 -14.65
CA THR A 128 -33.53 12.50 -14.26
C THR A 128 -33.68 11.85 -12.90
N ASP A 129 -34.27 12.54 -11.93
CA ASP A 129 -34.50 12.01 -10.58
C ASP A 129 -35.52 10.88 -10.58
N ARG A 130 -36.57 10.97 -11.40
CA ARG A 130 -37.52 9.86 -11.59
C ARG A 130 -36.83 8.62 -12.16
N ILE A 131 -36.01 8.77 -13.19
CA ILE A 131 -35.26 7.65 -13.80
C ILE A 131 -34.27 7.06 -12.79
N ARG A 132 -33.62 7.90 -11.99
CA ARG A 132 -32.72 7.45 -10.94
C ARG A 132 -33.45 6.62 -9.89
N ALA A 133 -34.59 7.10 -9.41
CA ALA A 133 -35.40 6.39 -8.42
C ALA A 133 -35.92 5.04 -8.95
N THR A 134 -36.35 4.96 -10.22
CA THR A 134 -36.78 3.68 -10.83
C THR A 134 -35.61 2.73 -11.06
N ALA A 135 -34.43 3.23 -11.43
CA ALA A 135 -33.23 2.41 -11.55
C ALA A 135 -32.78 1.87 -10.19
N GLU A 136 -32.85 2.68 -9.13
CA GLU A 136 -32.50 2.28 -7.77
C GLU A 136 -33.46 1.24 -7.20
N SER A 137 -34.77 1.39 -7.41
CA SER A 137 -35.74 0.37 -7.01
C SER A 137 -35.52 -0.95 -7.77
N GLY A 138 -35.27 -0.89 -9.08
CA GLY A 138 -35.01 -2.06 -9.91
C GLY A 138 -33.73 -2.83 -9.56
N LYS A 139 -32.69 -2.15 -9.02
CA LYS A 139 -31.44 -2.80 -8.59
C LYS A 139 -31.67 -3.85 -7.51
N GLN A 140 -32.53 -3.55 -6.53
CA GLN A 140 -32.79 -4.46 -5.42
C GLN A 140 -33.52 -5.72 -5.89
N ASP A 141 -34.53 -5.56 -6.74
CA ASP A 141 -35.29 -6.68 -7.31
C ASP A 141 -34.41 -7.56 -8.20
N THR A 142 -33.57 -6.94 -9.03
CA THR A 142 -32.61 -7.65 -9.89
C THR A 142 -31.61 -8.46 -9.06
N LEU A 143 -31.13 -7.89 -7.96
CA LEU A 143 -30.22 -8.58 -7.03
C LEU A 143 -30.91 -9.76 -6.34
N LEU A 144 -32.16 -9.60 -5.90
CA LEU A 144 -32.94 -10.70 -5.31
C LEU A 144 -33.17 -11.83 -6.33
N LEU A 145 -33.51 -11.49 -7.58
CA LEU A 145 -33.68 -12.46 -8.66
C LEU A 145 -32.37 -13.20 -8.96
N ALA A 146 -31.25 -12.50 -9.03
CA ALA A 146 -29.93 -13.10 -9.24
C ALA A 146 -29.56 -14.07 -8.10
N LYS A 147 -29.80 -13.69 -6.85
CA LYS A 147 -29.59 -14.58 -5.69
C LYS A 147 -30.44 -15.86 -5.78
N ARG A 148 -31.73 -15.73 -6.07
CA ARG A 148 -32.64 -16.87 -6.24
C ARG A 148 -32.19 -17.78 -7.38
N THR A 149 -31.80 -17.20 -8.51
CA THR A 149 -31.32 -17.96 -9.68
C THR A 149 -30.05 -18.73 -9.37
N ASN A 150 -29.09 -18.11 -8.67
CA ASN A 150 -27.86 -18.78 -8.22
C ASN A 150 -28.14 -19.93 -7.24
N GLU A 151 -29.12 -19.77 -6.35
CA GLU A 151 -29.52 -20.83 -5.43
C GLU A 151 -30.15 -22.01 -6.19
N LEU A 152 -31.04 -21.73 -7.14
CA LEU A 152 -31.64 -22.76 -8.00
C LEU A 152 -30.57 -23.48 -8.82
N GLN A 153 -29.61 -22.76 -9.40
CA GLN A 153 -28.50 -23.38 -10.15
C GLN A 153 -27.67 -24.31 -9.25
N ARG A 154 -27.44 -23.93 -7.99
CA ARG A 154 -26.74 -24.78 -7.02
C ARG A 154 -27.53 -26.06 -6.72
N LYS A 155 -28.85 -25.94 -6.51
CA LYS A 155 -29.75 -27.09 -6.29
C LYS A 155 -29.78 -28.03 -7.50
N ILE A 156 -29.84 -27.46 -8.71
CA ILE A 156 -29.79 -28.23 -9.96
C ILE A 156 -28.46 -29.00 -10.05
N LYS A 157 -27.33 -28.33 -9.84
CA LYS A 157 -26.01 -28.99 -9.87
C LYS A 157 -25.89 -30.13 -8.86
N ALA A 158 -26.35 -29.91 -7.63
CA ALA A 158 -26.38 -30.95 -6.61
C ALA A 158 -27.23 -32.15 -7.04
N ARG A 159 -28.44 -31.89 -7.56
CA ARG A 159 -29.33 -32.97 -8.03
C ARG A 159 -28.78 -33.70 -9.26
N THR A 160 -28.10 -33.00 -10.17
CA THR A 160 -27.40 -33.62 -11.30
C THR A 160 -26.27 -34.53 -10.81
N GLN A 161 -25.54 -34.12 -9.77
CA GLN A 161 -24.49 -34.95 -9.17
C GLN A 161 -25.06 -36.21 -8.51
N GLU A 162 -26.15 -36.07 -7.74
CA GLU A 162 -26.88 -37.22 -7.18
C GLU A 162 -27.38 -38.16 -8.28
N MET A 163 -27.95 -37.62 -9.36
CA MET A 163 -28.42 -38.40 -10.50
C MET A 163 -27.27 -39.15 -11.18
N MET A 164 -26.11 -38.51 -11.38
CA MET A 164 -24.93 -39.18 -11.94
C MET A 164 -24.44 -40.32 -11.06
N ALA A 165 -24.45 -40.16 -9.73
CA ALA A 165 -24.09 -41.22 -8.80
C ALA A 165 -25.06 -42.41 -8.90
N LEU A 166 -26.36 -42.14 -8.92
CA LEU A 166 -27.38 -43.19 -9.08
C LEU A 166 -27.29 -43.90 -10.43
N VAL A 167 -27.00 -43.17 -11.51
CA VAL A 167 -26.78 -43.77 -12.84
C VAL A 167 -25.54 -44.67 -12.84
N ALA A 168 -24.46 -44.25 -12.17
CA ALA A 168 -23.26 -45.08 -12.03
C ALA A 168 -23.56 -46.36 -11.22
N GLU A 169 -24.27 -46.26 -10.09
CA GLU A 169 -24.70 -47.43 -9.31
C GLU A 169 -25.58 -48.38 -10.12
N LEU A 170 -26.55 -47.84 -10.85
CA LEU A 170 -27.41 -48.61 -11.74
C LEU A 170 -26.57 -49.34 -12.80
N SER A 171 -25.62 -48.65 -13.44
CA SER A 171 -24.77 -49.24 -14.48
C SER A 171 -23.92 -50.39 -13.93
N MET A 172 -23.40 -50.26 -12.70
CA MET A 172 -22.65 -51.33 -12.04
C MET A 172 -23.53 -52.54 -11.75
N LYS A 173 -24.75 -52.31 -11.24
CA LYS A 173 -25.74 -53.38 -11.02
C LYS A 173 -26.16 -54.05 -12.32
N GLN A 174 -26.42 -53.28 -13.38
CA GLN A 174 -26.74 -53.81 -14.71
C GLN A 174 -25.59 -54.68 -15.23
N ALA A 175 -24.35 -54.21 -15.14
CA ALA A 175 -23.17 -55.00 -15.54
C ALA A 175 -23.06 -56.31 -14.74
N LEU A 176 -23.35 -56.28 -13.43
CA LEU A 176 -23.37 -57.47 -12.59
C LEU A 176 -24.48 -58.45 -13.00
N THR A 177 -25.70 -57.96 -13.27
CA THR A 177 -26.80 -58.80 -13.76
C THR A 177 -26.45 -59.45 -15.10
N ILE A 178 -25.85 -58.72 -16.03
CA ILE A 178 -25.41 -59.27 -17.32
C ILE A 178 -24.37 -60.37 -17.12
N LYS A 179 -23.39 -60.18 -16.22
CA LYS A 179 -22.40 -61.20 -15.88
C LYS A 179 -23.03 -62.46 -15.31
N LEU A 180 -23.92 -62.32 -14.33
CA LEU A 180 -24.62 -63.46 -13.72
C LEU A 180 -25.51 -64.19 -14.73
N GLN A 181 -26.19 -63.46 -15.62
CA GLN A 181 -26.96 -64.07 -16.71
C GLN A 181 -26.07 -64.83 -17.68
N GLN A 182 -24.88 -64.33 -17.98
CA GLN A 182 -23.91 -65.05 -18.81
C GLN A 182 -23.44 -66.32 -18.12
N GLU A 183 -23.05 -66.26 -16.84
CA GLU A 183 -22.65 -67.46 -16.07
C GLU A 183 -23.77 -68.51 -16.00
N MET A 184 -25.02 -68.09 -15.82
CA MET A 184 -26.18 -68.98 -15.87
C MET A 184 -26.31 -69.66 -17.22
N ARG A 185 -26.19 -68.91 -18.33
CA ARG A 185 -26.24 -69.48 -19.69
C ARG A 185 -25.08 -70.45 -19.94
N ASP A 186 -23.87 -70.10 -19.52
CA ASP A 186 -22.68 -70.93 -19.69
C ASP A 186 -22.81 -72.25 -18.91
N LYS A 187 -23.30 -72.19 -17.67
CA LYS A 187 -23.57 -73.38 -16.84
C LYS A 187 -24.70 -74.24 -17.41
N GLU A 188 -25.77 -73.63 -17.92
CA GLU A 188 -26.88 -74.34 -18.56
C GLU A 188 -26.41 -75.07 -19.82
N GLN A 189 -25.63 -74.39 -20.68
CA GLN A 189 -25.03 -75.01 -21.87
C GLN A 189 -24.08 -76.15 -21.51
N PHE A 190 -23.27 -75.96 -20.47
CA PHE A 190 -22.41 -77.00 -19.94
C PHE A 190 -23.22 -78.20 -19.44
N PHE A 191 -24.26 -77.97 -18.64
CA PHE A 191 -25.16 -79.01 -18.14
C PHE A 191 -25.83 -79.77 -19.30
N MET A 192 -26.39 -79.07 -20.28
CA MET A 192 -27.00 -79.67 -21.48
C MET A 192 -26.00 -80.53 -22.26
N THR A 193 -24.76 -80.06 -22.38
CA THR A 193 -23.68 -80.81 -23.04
C THR A 193 -23.34 -82.09 -22.27
N VAL A 194 -23.21 -82.01 -20.94
CA VAL A 194 -22.93 -83.16 -20.08
C VAL A 194 -24.09 -84.16 -20.10
N SER A 195 -25.33 -83.69 -19.90
CA SER A 195 -26.55 -84.52 -19.94
C SER A 195 -26.67 -85.24 -21.28
N SER A 196 -26.50 -84.54 -22.41
CA SER A 196 -26.54 -85.17 -23.74
C SER A 196 -25.44 -86.23 -23.94
N ARG A 197 -24.26 -86.07 -23.34
CA ARG A 197 -23.20 -87.09 -23.37
C ARG A 197 -23.55 -88.29 -22.50
N ILE A 198 -24.08 -88.07 -21.31
CA ILE A 198 -24.54 -89.13 -20.39
C ILE A 198 -25.65 -89.95 -21.04
N ASP A 199 -26.64 -89.31 -21.66
CA ASP A 199 -27.72 -89.98 -22.39
C ASP A 199 -27.21 -90.87 -23.53
N ARG A 200 -26.06 -90.49 -24.12
CA ARG A 200 -25.36 -91.25 -25.17
C ARG A 200 -24.36 -92.27 -24.62
N GLY A 201 -24.23 -92.41 -23.30
CA GLY A 201 -23.26 -93.28 -22.63
C GLY A 201 -21.79 -92.85 -22.80
N LEU A 202 -21.53 -91.61 -23.19
CA LEU A 202 -20.19 -91.06 -23.38
C LEU A 202 -19.64 -90.47 -22.07
N PRO A 203 -18.32 -90.56 -21.82
CA PRO A 203 -17.72 -90.02 -20.61
C PRO A 203 -17.85 -88.47 -20.53
N PRO A 204 -17.91 -87.91 -19.31
CA PRO A 204 -17.90 -86.46 -19.10
C PRO A 204 -16.73 -85.76 -19.80
N PRO A 205 -16.83 -84.45 -20.08
CA PRO A 205 -15.71 -83.68 -20.62
C PRO A 205 -14.44 -83.80 -19.75
N LYS A 206 -13.28 -83.91 -20.40
CA LYS A 206 -11.96 -84.05 -19.72
C LYS A 206 -11.68 -82.92 -18.73
N GLU A 207 -12.18 -81.72 -18.99
CA GLU A 207 -12.04 -80.58 -18.10
C GLU A 207 -12.76 -80.82 -16.77
N THR A 208 -13.97 -81.37 -16.81
CA THR A 208 -14.76 -81.73 -15.62
C THR A 208 -14.11 -82.84 -14.81
N GLU A 209 -13.54 -83.84 -15.48
CA GLU A 209 -12.78 -84.92 -14.83
C GLU A 209 -11.55 -84.37 -14.10
N ASN A 210 -10.80 -83.47 -14.74
CA ASN A 210 -9.66 -82.81 -14.13
C ASN A 210 -10.05 -81.95 -12.92
N GLU A 211 -11.18 -81.24 -12.99
CA GLU A 211 -11.71 -80.47 -11.86
C GLU A 211 -12.12 -81.38 -10.71
N TRP A 212 -12.79 -82.50 -10.99
CA TRP A 212 -13.15 -83.50 -9.99
C TRP A 212 -11.92 -84.09 -9.28
N LEU A 213 -10.88 -84.45 -10.04
CA LEU A 213 -9.62 -84.95 -9.48
C LEU A 213 -8.93 -83.90 -8.60
N LYS A 214 -9.03 -82.61 -8.94
CA LYS A 214 -8.54 -81.52 -8.08
C LYS A 214 -9.32 -81.44 -6.78
N VAL A 215 -10.65 -81.55 -6.82
CA VAL A 215 -11.50 -81.56 -5.62
C VAL A 215 -11.13 -82.72 -4.71
N LEU A 216 -11.02 -83.95 -5.25
CA LEU A 216 -10.60 -85.13 -4.48
C LEU A 216 -9.22 -84.97 -3.85
N ARG A 217 -8.26 -84.40 -4.59
CA ARG A 217 -6.93 -84.10 -4.04
C ARG A 217 -7.02 -83.09 -2.89
N ASN A 218 -7.80 -82.03 -3.06
CA ASN A 218 -7.98 -81.01 -2.03
C ASN A 218 -8.69 -81.55 -0.79
N GLU A 219 -9.71 -82.39 -0.95
CA GLU A 219 -10.39 -83.06 0.16
C GLU A 219 -9.44 -83.99 0.92
N LYS A 220 -8.60 -84.75 0.20
CA LYS A 220 -7.58 -85.58 0.82
C LYS A 220 -6.59 -84.74 1.63
N MET A 221 -6.09 -83.65 1.05
CA MET A 221 -5.21 -82.71 1.75
C MET A 221 -5.89 -82.09 2.97
N GLN A 222 -7.17 -81.74 2.90
CA GLN A 222 -7.90 -81.18 4.03
C GLN A 222 -8.14 -82.21 5.14
N LYS A 223 -8.42 -83.47 4.80
CA LYS A 223 -8.55 -84.56 5.77
C LYS A 223 -7.23 -84.85 6.45
N GLU A 224 -6.15 -84.98 5.69
CA GLU A 224 -4.79 -85.15 6.23
C GLU A 224 -4.39 -83.97 7.13
N ALA A 225 -4.75 -82.74 6.76
CA ALA A 225 -4.51 -81.56 7.60
C ALA A 225 -5.38 -81.54 8.87
N ALA A 226 -6.61 -82.05 8.81
CA ALA A 226 -7.50 -82.16 9.96
C ALA A 226 -7.04 -83.28 10.92
N GLU A 227 -6.63 -84.43 10.38
CA GLU A 227 -6.04 -85.55 11.14
C GLU A 227 -4.72 -85.13 11.78
N ALA A 228 -3.82 -84.45 11.05
CA ALA A 228 -2.61 -83.88 11.62
C ALA A 228 -2.90 -82.84 12.71
N ARG A 229 -4.03 -82.11 12.61
CA ARG A 229 -4.46 -81.13 13.62
C ARG A 229 -5.06 -81.80 14.85
N GLU A 230 -5.75 -82.94 14.70
CA GLU A 230 -6.20 -83.76 15.83
C GLU A 230 -5.03 -84.50 16.51
N GLU A 231 -4.10 -85.08 15.74
CA GLU A 231 -2.88 -85.70 16.28
C GLU A 231 -2.02 -84.67 17.02
N ALA A 232 -1.91 -83.44 16.50
CA ALA A 232 -1.24 -82.34 17.19
C ALA A 232 -2.02 -81.79 18.41
N ALA A 233 -3.31 -82.15 18.57
CA ALA A 233 -4.14 -81.78 19.72
C ALA A 233 -4.25 -82.89 20.77
N ALA A 234 -3.57 -84.02 20.60
CA ALA A 234 -3.46 -85.08 21.60
C ALA A 234 -2.82 -84.54 22.91
N PRO A 235 -3.38 -84.82 24.09
CA PRO A 235 -2.95 -84.20 25.34
C PRO A 235 -1.56 -84.71 25.74
N GLY A 236 -0.54 -83.86 25.60
CA GLY A 236 0.79 -84.11 26.16
C GLY A 236 1.99 -83.52 25.42
N PHE A 237 1.84 -83.01 24.19
CA PHE A 237 3.01 -82.51 23.44
C PHE A 237 2.69 -81.25 22.61
N VAL A 238 3.24 -80.10 23.03
CA VAL A 238 3.17 -78.86 22.24
C VAL A 238 4.32 -78.86 21.24
N HIS A 239 4.08 -79.36 20.03
CA HIS A 239 5.04 -79.23 18.93
C HIS A 239 4.90 -77.85 18.28
N THR A 240 5.74 -76.90 18.67
CA THR A 240 5.90 -75.62 17.94
C THR A 240 7.03 -75.73 16.93
N THR A 241 6.71 -75.58 15.65
CA THR A 241 7.69 -75.50 14.55
C THR A 241 8.31 -74.10 14.41
N ALA A 242 7.95 -73.16 15.29
CA ALA A 242 8.48 -71.80 15.28
C ALA A 242 9.85 -71.74 15.96
N GLU A 243 10.87 -71.24 15.26
CA GLU A 243 12.16 -70.92 15.87
C GLU A 243 11.97 -69.91 17.02
N GLN A 244 12.55 -70.20 18.19
CA GLN A 244 12.49 -69.29 19.33
C GLN A 244 13.17 -67.95 18.99
N ARG A 245 12.55 -66.85 19.44
CA ARG A 245 13.10 -65.51 19.24
C ARG A 245 14.41 -65.37 20.04
N PRO A 246 15.44 -64.67 19.53
CA PRO A 246 16.66 -64.43 20.31
C PRO A 246 16.45 -63.66 21.62
N THR A 247 15.30 -63.00 21.78
CA THR A 247 14.86 -62.33 23.02
C THR A 247 14.01 -63.22 23.93
N ALA A 248 14.12 -64.55 23.83
CA ALA A 248 13.48 -65.46 24.77
C ALA A 248 13.98 -65.15 26.19
N TYR A 249 13.04 -64.89 27.10
CA TYR A 249 13.31 -64.39 28.45
C TYR A 249 13.91 -65.47 29.38
N VAL A 250 14.02 -66.72 28.91
CA VAL A 250 14.56 -67.86 29.66
C VAL A 250 15.62 -68.56 28.81
N PRO A 251 16.91 -68.51 29.19
CA PRO A 251 17.97 -69.28 28.52
C PRO A 251 17.78 -70.79 28.75
N GLN A 252 18.06 -71.64 27.74
CA GLN A 252 17.95 -73.11 27.83
C GLN A 252 19.27 -73.82 28.17
N ASP A 253 20.37 -73.10 28.44
CA ASP A 253 21.63 -73.72 28.85
C ASP A 253 21.46 -74.41 30.21
N SER A 254 21.78 -75.70 30.29
CA SER A 254 21.55 -76.58 31.44
C SER A 254 22.34 -76.21 32.72
N TYR A 255 23.11 -75.12 32.70
CA TYR A 255 23.99 -74.67 33.78
C TYR A 255 23.71 -73.24 34.28
N GLY A 256 22.62 -72.58 33.84
CA GLY A 256 22.22 -71.25 34.29
C GLY A 256 20.85 -71.23 35.00
N LEU A 257 20.70 -70.44 36.07
CA LEU A 257 19.38 -70.22 36.69
C LEU A 257 18.40 -69.59 35.68
N PRO A 258 17.09 -69.93 35.73
CA PRO A 258 16.06 -69.39 34.83
C PRO A 258 15.66 -67.97 35.24
N LEU A 259 16.66 -67.08 35.31
CA LEU A 259 16.47 -65.68 35.59
C LEU A 259 16.51 -64.90 34.27
N PRO A 260 15.56 -64.00 34.06
CA PRO A 260 15.55 -63.21 32.86
C PRO A 260 16.75 -62.28 32.76
N ARG A 261 17.41 -62.26 31.59
CA ARG A 261 18.51 -61.33 31.36
C ARG A 261 17.93 -59.93 31.07
N PRO A 262 18.23 -58.91 31.91
CA PRO A 262 17.87 -57.53 31.59
C PRO A 262 18.82 -57.04 30.50
N TYR A 263 18.43 -57.21 29.25
CA TYR A 263 19.08 -56.48 28.17
C TYR A 263 18.70 -55.01 28.37
N GLY A 264 19.69 -54.14 28.64
CA GLY A 264 19.46 -52.71 28.92
C GLY A 264 18.87 -51.95 27.72
N ALA A 265 19.30 -50.71 27.49
CA ALA A 265 18.72 -49.86 26.43
C ALA A 265 18.80 -50.45 25.00
N HIS A 266 19.62 -51.48 24.76
CA HIS A 266 19.80 -52.12 23.45
C HIS A 266 19.70 -53.66 23.55
N PRO A 267 18.48 -54.23 23.41
CA PRO A 267 18.31 -55.68 23.36
C PRO A 267 18.77 -56.30 22.03
N PRO A 268 19.29 -57.54 22.05
CA PRO A 268 19.66 -58.25 20.83
C PRO A 268 18.42 -58.51 19.98
N PHE A 269 18.45 -58.06 18.73
CA PHE A 269 17.34 -58.19 17.78
C PHE A 269 17.74 -59.12 16.63
N LYS A 270 16.83 -60.02 16.21
CA LYS A 270 16.97 -60.78 14.96
C LYS A 270 16.37 -59.95 13.84
N PRO A 271 17.15 -59.47 12.86
CA PRO A 271 16.59 -58.85 11.67
C PRO A 271 15.59 -59.81 11.04
N SER A 272 14.38 -59.32 10.74
CA SER A 272 13.42 -60.11 9.97
C SER A 272 14.03 -60.44 8.61
N GLN A 273 13.82 -61.67 8.14
CA GLN A 273 14.21 -62.00 6.78
C GLN A 273 13.50 -61.05 5.80
N PRO A 274 14.19 -60.57 4.76
CA PRO A 274 13.58 -59.72 3.74
C PRO A 274 12.30 -60.38 3.23
N SER A 275 11.16 -59.72 3.40
CA SER A 275 9.89 -60.22 2.88
C SER A 275 10.00 -60.40 1.37
N SER A 276 9.40 -61.47 0.82
CA SER A 276 9.32 -61.66 -0.65
C SER A 276 8.70 -60.44 -1.37
N HIS A 277 7.87 -59.66 -0.66
CA HIS A 277 7.26 -58.42 -1.15
C HIS A 277 8.23 -57.23 -1.26
N MET A 278 9.47 -57.32 -0.73
CA MET A 278 10.48 -56.27 -0.89
C MET A 278 10.92 -56.07 -2.35
N ARG A 279 10.60 -57.00 -3.27
CA ARG A 279 10.84 -56.84 -4.71
C ARG A 279 10.10 -55.64 -5.33
N HIS A 280 9.01 -55.19 -4.69
CA HIS A 280 8.19 -54.07 -5.20
C HIS A 280 8.51 -52.71 -4.57
N PHE A 281 9.36 -52.66 -3.54
CA PHE A 281 9.78 -51.40 -2.92
C PHE A 281 11.04 -50.86 -3.61
N ARG A 282 10.90 -49.74 -4.34
CA ARG A 282 12.05 -49.02 -4.91
C ARG A 282 12.61 -48.04 -3.88
N LYS A 283 13.93 -48.03 -3.68
CA LYS A 283 14.59 -47.04 -2.82
C LYS A 283 14.34 -45.63 -3.39
N PRO A 284 13.94 -44.63 -2.59
CA PRO A 284 13.77 -43.27 -3.08
C PRO A 284 15.12 -42.74 -3.56
N THR A 285 15.13 -42.12 -4.74
CA THR A 285 16.33 -41.46 -5.29
C THR A 285 16.63 -40.22 -4.45
N VAL A 286 17.74 -40.25 -3.71
CA VAL A 286 18.23 -39.09 -2.95
C VAL A 286 18.63 -38.03 -3.96
N LYS A 287 17.92 -36.89 -3.98
CA LYS A 287 18.32 -35.75 -4.80
C LYS A 287 19.66 -35.20 -4.26
N PRO A 288 20.63 -34.86 -5.12
CA PRO A 288 21.86 -34.23 -4.66
C PRO A 288 21.50 -32.94 -3.93
N ILE A 289 22.07 -32.78 -2.74
CA ILE A 289 21.96 -31.54 -1.97
C ILE A 289 22.88 -30.55 -2.69
N GLU A 290 22.30 -29.52 -3.30
CA GLU A 290 23.07 -28.40 -3.81
C GLU A 290 23.65 -27.66 -2.59
N ILE A 291 24.98 -27.63 -2.50
CA ILE A 291 25.75 -26.73 -1.62
C ILE A 291 26.36 -25.66 -2.53
#